data_AF-A0A2S6FV65-F1
#
_entry.id   AF-A0A2S6FV65-F1
#
_cell.length_a   1.000
_cell.length_b   1.000
_cell.length_c   1.000
_cell.angle_alpha   90.00
_cell.angle_beta   90.00
_cell.angle_gamma   90.00
#
_symmetry.space_group_name_H-M   'P 1'
#
loop_
_entity.id
_entity.type
_entity.pdbx_description
1 polymer ?
#
loop_
_entity_poly.entity_id
_entity_poly.type
_entity_poly.pdbx_seq_one_letter_code
_entity_poly.pdbx_strand_id
1 'polypeptide(L)'
;MPYVLLILIAAVVGVILYNLLNVYLLRKINVNKWIVLGVAILVFFLPIALSRFEFSPNVMSIVQSMFFVILLLWFFDLNSKGPIKKEKQIKIKTKAKPNKLKTMPKDSIITNEKDKKSKNKK
;
A
#
# COMPACT_ATOMS: atom_id res chain seq x y z
N MET A 1 11.41 27.02 33.99
CA MET A 1 11.53 26.42 32.64
C MET A 1 11.89 24.92 32.62
N PRO A 2 11.40 24.02 33.51
CA PRO A 2 11.69 22.58 33.40
C PRO A 2 10.74 21.82 32.45
N TYR A 3 9.56 22.39 32.15
CA TYR A 3 8.51 21.71 31.39
C TYR A 3 8.86 21.48 29.91
N VAL A 4 9.62 22.39 29.29
CA VAL A 4 10.05 22.25 27.90
C VAL A 4 10.98 21.05 27.73
N LEU A 5 11.88 20.83 28.70
CA LEU A 5 12.78 19.68 28.69
C LEU A 5 12.00 18.35 28.85
N LEU A 6 11.01 18.32 29.75
CA LEU A 6 10.13 17.16 29.92
C LEU A 6 9.34 16.83 28.65
N ILE A 7 8.79 17.83 27.96
CA ILE A 7 8.07 17.65 26.70
C ILE A 7 9.00 17.10 25.60
N LEU A 8 10.24 17.59 25.55
CA LEU A 8 11.21 17.16 24.54
C LEU A 8 11.65 15.70 24.78
N ILE A 9 11.92 15.33 26.03
CA ILE A 9 12.22 13.94 26.42
C ILE A 9 11.02 13.03 26.12
N ALA A 10 9.80 13.46 26.49
CA ALA A 10 8.58 12.72 26.23
C ALA A 10 8.40 12.48 24.72
N ALA A 11 8.60 13.49 23.87
CA ALA A 11 8.53 13.35 22.42
C ALA A 11 9.53 12.30 21.88
N VAL A 12 10.79 12.32 22.34
CA VAL A 12 11.81 11.34 21.93
C VAL A 12 11.40 9.92 22.35
N VAL A 13 10.94 9.75 23.59
CA VAL A 13 10.45 8.45 24.09
C VAL A 13 9.25 7.97 23.27
N GLY A 14 8.33 8.87 22.89
CA GLY A 14 7.17 8.55 22.06
C GLY A 14 7.55 8.01 20.68
N VAL A 15 8.57 8.59 20.05
CA VAL A 15 9.08 8.13 18.76
C VAL A 15 9.73 6.74 18.87
N ILE A 16 10.49 6.49 19.94
CA ILE A 16 11.07 5.16 20.21
C ILE A 16 9.95 4.12 20.41
N LEU A 17 8.94 4.47 21.21
CA LEU A 17 7.81 3.60 21.47
C LEU A 17 7.02 3.31 20.19
N TYR A 18 6.80 4.33 19.35
CA TYR A 18 6.17 4.16 18.05
C TYR A 18 6.96 3.23 17.14
N ASN A 19 8.29 3.37 17.10
CA ASN A 19 9.13 2.51 16.27
C ASN A 19 9.02 1.04 16.72
N LEU A 20 9.01 0.81 18.04
CA LEU A 20 8.82 -0.51 18.63
C LEU A 20 7.43 -1.08 18.30
N LEU A 21 6.36 -0.30 18.49
CA LEU A 21 5.00 -0.69 18.10
C LEU A 21 4.93 -0.99 16.59
N ASN A 22 5.61 -0.18 15.76
CA ASN A 22 5.54 -0.31 14.30
C ASN A 22 6.15 -1.64 13.83
N VAL A 23 7.28 -2.02 14.44
CA VAL A 23 7.94 -3.30 14.19
C VAL A 23 7.10 -4.50 14.64
N TYR A 24 6.48 -4.43 15.83
CA TYR A 24 5.77 -5.58 16.43
C TYR A 24 4.32 -5.74 15.97
N LEU A 25 3.55 -4.65 15.91
CA LEU A 25 2.11 -4.68 15.65
C LEU A 25 1.77 -4.18 14.25
N LEU A 26 2.29 -3.01 13.85
CA LEU A 26 1.79 -2.32 12.65
C LEU A 26 2.28 -2.95 11.34
N ARG A 27 3.46 -3.57 11.31
CA ARG A 27 3.98 -4.24 10.11
C ARG A 27 3.20 -5.52 9.76
N LYS A 28 2.57 -6.17 10.75
CA LYS A 28 1.85 -7.43 10.58
C LYS A 28 0.35 -7.23 10.29
N ILE A 29 -0.22 -6.09 10.67
CA ILE A 29 -1.65 -5.85 10.55
C ILE A 29 -1.94 -4.99 9.31
N ASN A 30 -2.69 -5.55 8.35
CA ASN A 30 -3.24 -4.80 7.22
C ASN A 30 -4.45 -3.96 7.68
N VAL A 31 -4.21 -2.94 8.50
CA VAL A 31 -5.28 -2.04 8.97
C VAL A 31 -5.72 -1.13 7.83
N ASN A 32 -7.03 -0.98 7.64
CA ASN A 32 -7.57 0.01 6.71
C ASN A 32 -7.23 1.42 7.20
N LYS A 33 -6.74 2.29 6.31
CA LYS A 33 -6.32 3.67 6.63
C LYS A 33 -7.37 4.49 7.38
N TRP A 34 -8.65 4.24 7.11
CA TRP A 34 -9.78 4.93 7.73
C TRP A 34 -9.99 4.54 9.20
N ILE A 35 -9.61 3.33 9.60
CA ILE A 35 -9.72 2.88 11.00
C ILE A 35 -8.74 3.66 11.87
N VAL A 36 -7.49 3.78 11.41
CA VAL A 36 -6.46 4.54 12.15
C VAL A 36 -6.82 6.02 12.23
N LEU A 37 -7.37 6.60 11.15
CA LEU A 37 -7.87 7.97 11.17
C LEU A 37 -9.03 8.15 12.17
N GLY A 38 -9.99 7.22 12.19
CA GLY A 38 -11.11 7.25 13.13
C GLY A 38 -10.66 7.19 14.58
N VAL A 39 -9.69 6.34 14.90
CA VAL A 39 -9.12 6.25 16.26
C VAL A 39 -8.36 7.52 16.62
N ALA A 40 -7.57 8.10 15.71
CA ALA A 40 -6.87 9.36 15.96
C ALA A 40 -7.85 10.51 16.28
N ILE A 41 -8.93 10.60 15.51
CA ILE A 41 -10.01 11.59 15.76
C ILE A 41 -10.64 11.35 17.13
N LEU A 42 -11.00 10.11 17.47
CA LEU A 42 -11.59 9.79 18.76
C LEU A 42 -10.66 10.18 19.93
N VAL A 43 -9.36 9.92 19.79
CA VAL A 43 -8.35 10.31 20.78
C VAL A 43 -8.17 11.82 20.89
N PHE A 44 -8.39 12.56 19.79
CA PHE A 44 -8.37 14.01 19.80
C PHE A 44 -9.57 14.61 20.56
N PHE A 45 -10.74 13.97 20.52
CA PHE A 45 -11.96 14.41 21.21
C PHE A 45 -12.08 13.93 22.66
N LEU A 46 -11.20 13.02 23.11
CA LEU A 46 -11.11 12.58 24.51
C LEU A 46 -10.99 13.70 25.57
N PRO A 47 -10.26 14.82 25.38
CA PRO A 47 -10.09 15.80 26.45
C PRO A 47 -11.38 16.60 26.66
N ILE A 48 -12.21 16.74 25.62
CA ILE A 48 -13.52 17.38 25.71
C ILE A 48 -14.45 16.51 26.56
N ALA A 49 -14.42 15.19 26.37
CA ALA A 49 -15.20 14.24 27.17
C ALA A 49 -14.71 14.06 28.60
N LEU A 50 -13.38 14.05 28.81
CA LEU A 50 -12.74 13.84 30.11
C LEU A 50 -12.52 15.13 30.92
N SER A 51 -12.87 16.29 30.36
CA SER A 51 -12.80 17.60 31.04
C SER A 51 -13.55 17.66 32.38
N ARG A 52 -14.45 16.71 32.64
CA ARG A 52 -15.22 16.59 33.90
C ARG A 52 -14.58 15.70 34.96
N PHE A 53 -13.51 14.98 34.63
CA PHE A 53 -12.80 14.16 35.61
C PHE A 53 -11.61 14.93 36.19
N GLU A 54 -11.52 15.02 37.52
CA GLU A 54 -10.44 15.69 38.26
C GLU A 54 -9.11 14.92 38.23
N PHE A 55 -8.67 14.48 37.05
CA PHE A 55 -7.30 14.02 36.87
C PHE A 55 -6.37 15.21 36.76
N SER A 56 -5.12 15.06 37.23
CA SER A 56 -4.10 16.10 37.09
C SER A 56 -4.00 16.53 35.61
N PRO A 57 -4.46 17.73 35.25
CA PRO A 57 -4.73 18.07 33.85
C PRO A 57 -3.45 18.05 33.01
N ASN A 58 -2.32 18.41 33.62
CA ASN A 58 -1.05 18.57 32.93
C ASN A 58 -0.46 17.25 32.43
N VAL A 59 -0.49 16.17 33.22
CA VAL A 59 0.14 14.89 32.83
C VAL A 59 -0.73 14.15 31.81
N MET A 60 -2.04 14.14 32.02
CA MET A 60 -2.99 13.48 31.13
C MET A 60 -2.96 14.10 29.72
N SER A 61 -2.91 15.42 29.62
CA SER A 61 -2.81 16.12 28.33
C SER A 61 -1.50 15.80 27.58
N ILE A 62 -0.38 15.65 28.28
CA ILE A 62 0.92 15.30 27.66
C ILE A 62 0.86 13.88 27.10
N VAL A 63 0.39 12.91 27.89
CA VAL A 63 0.28 11.51 27.46
C VAL A 63 -0.67 11.37 26.28
N GLN A 64 -1.82 12.06 26.33
CA GLN A 64 -2.79 12.03 25.25
C GLN A 64 -2.24 12.67 23.96
N SER A 65 -1.54 13.81 24.08
CA SER A 65 -0.89 14.45 22.93
C SER A 65 0.14 13.53 22.28
N MET A 66 0.95 12.84 23.09
CA MET A 66 1.88 11.82 22.58
C MET A 66 1.14 10.69 21.84
N PHE A 67 0.09 10.13 22.43
CA PHE A 67 -0.71 9.08 21.80
C PHE A 67 -1.31 9.54 20.47
N PHE A 68 -1.83 10.76 20.41
CA PHE A 68 -2.37 11.35 19.19
C PHE A 68 -1.30 11.48 18.10
N VAL A 69 -0.10 11.97 18.44
CA VAL A 69 1.02 12.09 17.49
C VAL A 69 1.44 10.72 16.96
N ILE A 70 1.52 9.70 17.82
CA ILE A 70 1.86 8.31 17.46
C ILE A 70 0.83 7.73 16.47
N LEU A 71 -0.47 7.91 16.75
CA LEU A 71 -1.55 7.48 15.87
C LEU A 71 -1.55 8.21 14.53
N LEU A 72 -1.29 9.51 14.53
CA LEU A 72 -1.26 10.33 13.31
C LEU A 72 -0.05 9.97 12.44
N LEU A 73 1.11 9.73 13.06
CA LEU A 73 2.31 9.25 12.37
C LEU A 73 2.07 7.86 11.75
N TRP A 74 1.34 6.98 12.46
CA TRP A 74 0.92 5.70 11.90
C TRP A 74 0.01 5.86 10.69
N PHE A 75 -0.99 6.74 10.76
CA PHE A 75 -1.86 7.03 9.63
C PHE A 75 -1.05 7.51 8.42
N PHE A 76 -0.04 8.38 8.64
CA PHE A 76 0.83 8.86 7.58
C PHE A 76 1.70 7.75 6.97
N ASP A 77 2.22 6.82 7.78
CA ASP A 77 2.96 5.65 7.32
C ASP A 77 2.07 4.73 6.47
N LEU A 78 0.83 4.48 6.89
CA LEU A 78 -0.14 3.71 6.10
C LEU A 78 -0.54 4.39 4.79
N ASN A 79 -0.64 5.73 4.79
CA ASN A 79 -0.97 6.49 3.58
C ASN A 79 0.23 6.59 2.63
N SER A 80 1.45 6.66 3.16
CA SER A 80 2.70 6.71 2.37
C SER A 80 3.08 5.36 1.78
N LYS A 81 2.70 4.25 2.40
CA LYS A 81 2.75 2.89 1.85
C LYS A 81 1.74 2.67 0.71
N GLY A 82 1.55 3.69 -0.15
CA GLY A 82 0.76 3.63 -1.37
C GLY A 82 1.02 2.34 -2.15
N PRO A 83 0.07 1.90 -3.00
CA PRO A 83 0.02 0.52 -3.51
C PRO A 83 1.41 0.10 -3.91
N ILE A 84 1.98 -0.87 -3.18
CA ILE A 84 3.23 -1.52 -3.54
C ILE A 84 3.05 -1.80 -5.02
N LYS A 85 3.80 -1.09 -5.87
CA LYS A 85 3.74 -1.30 -7.30
C LYS A 85 4.19 -2.74 -7.43
N LYS A 86 3.23 -3.66 -7.45
CA LYS A 86 3.46 -5.03 -7.87
C LYS A 86 3.97 -4.78 -9.27
N GLU A 87 5.29 -4.85 -9.43
CA GLU A 87 5.92 -4.72 -10.73
C GLU A 87 5.10 -5.65 -11.60
N LYS A 88 4.41 -5.07 -12.59
CA LYS A 88 3.57 -5.84 -13.48
C LYS A 88 4.50 -6.91 -14.00
N GLN A 89 4.33 -8.17 -13.58
CA GLN A 89 5.17 -9.25 -14.08
C GLN A 89 5.01 -9.17 -15.58
N ILE A 90 6.05 -8.66 -16.25
CA ILE A 90 6.07 -8.54 -17.69
C ILE A 90 6.24 -9.99 -18.10
N LYS A 91 5.12 -10.71 -18.24
CA LYS A 91 5.13 -12.02 -18.88
C LYS A 91 5.58 -11.73 -20.29
N ILE A 92 6.88 -11.88 -20.54
CA ILE A 92 7.50 -11.85 -21.86
C ILE A 92 6.92 -13.08 -22.56
N LYS A 93 5.70 -12.93 -23.08
CA LYS A 93 5.15 -13.89 -24.02
C LYS A 93 6.00 -13.74 -25.27
N THR A 94 6.56 -14.84 -25.72
CA THR A 94 7.19 -14.91 -27.04
C THR A 94 6.22 -14.32 -28.05
N LYS A 95 6.69 -13.37 -28.87
CA LYS A 95 5.89 -12.78 -29.94
C LYS A 95 5.34 -13.92 -30.80
N ALA A 96 4.07 -13.82 -31.20
CA ALA A 96 3.45 -14.83 -32.04
C ALA A 96 4.29 -15.03 -33.31
N LYS A 97 4.54 -16.29 -33.67
CA LYS A 97 5.22 -16.64 -34.92
C LYS A 97 4.46 -16.00 -36.08
N PRO A 98 5.12 -15.25 -36.98
CA PRO A 98 4.42 -14.65 -38.12
C PRO A 98 3.75 -15.75 -38.93
N ASN A 99 2.45 -15.59 -39.18
CA ASN A 99 1.68 -16.54 -39.97
C ASN A 99 2.12 -16.45 -41.44
N LYS A 100 3.03 -17.35 -41.84
CA LYS A 100 3.61 -17.43 -43.20
C LYS A 100 2.56 -17.63 -44.31
N LEU A 101 1.34 -18.05 -43.96
CA LEU A 101 0.27 -18.29 -44.93
C LEU A 101 -0.28 -17.00 -45.54
N LYS A 102 -0.12 -15.85 -44.88
CA LYS A 102 -0.65 -14.56 -45.38
C LYS A 102 0.26 -13.90 -46.43
N THR A 103 1.50 -14.37 -46.58
CA THR A 103 2.52 -13.84 -47.51
C THR A 103 2.72 -14.69 -48.76
N MET A 104 2.01 -15.81 -48.90
CA MET A 104 2.09 -16.61 -50.12
C MET A 104 1.27 -15.94 -51.23
N PRO A 105 1.87 -15.63 -52.40
CA PRO A 105 1.12 -15.18 -53.54
C PRO A 105 0.08 -16.24 -53.91
N LYS A 106 -1.20 -15.83 -53.99
CA LYS A 106 -2.34 -16.71 -54.29
C LYS A 106 -2.11 -17.54 -55.56
N ASP A 107 -1.33 -16.99 -56.48
CA ASP A 107 -0.98 -17.60 -57.77
C ASP A 107 -0.18 -18.91 -57.61
N SER A 108 0.63 -19.05 -56.54
CA SER A 108 1.36 -20.30 -56.25
C SER A 108 0.49 -21.40 -55.66
N ILE A 109 -0.59 -21.05 -54.97
CA ILE A 109 -1.49 -22.02 -54.32
C ILE A 109 -2.39 -22.69 -55.37
N ILE A 110 -2.86 -21.91 -56.35
CA ILE A 110 -3.74 -22.38 -57.43
C ILE A 110 -3.01 -23.39 -58.35
N THR A 111 -1.71 -23.19 -58.62
CA THR A 111 -0.91 -24.10 -59.46
C THR A 111 -0.71 -25.46 -58.79
N ASN A 112 -0.43 -25.47 -57.48
CA ASN A 112 -0.21 -26.69 -56.71
C ASN A 112 -1.48 -27.55 -56.54
N GLU A 113 -2.67 -26.94 -56.54
CA GLU A 113 -3.94 -27.67 -56.42
C GLU A 113 -4.32 -28.37 -57.75
N LYS A 114 -4.04 -27.73 -58.89
CA LYS A 114 -4.27 -28.31 -60.22
C LYS A 114 -3.37 -29.52 -60.50
N ASP A 115 -2.10 -29.46 -60.09
CA ASP A 115 -1.16 -30.57 -60.25
C ASP A 115 -1.49 -31.78 -59.36
N LYS A 116 -2.02 -31.56 -58.15
CA LYS A 116 -2.47 -32.65 -57.27
C LYS A 116 -3.73 -33.35 -57.79
N LYS A 117 -4.66 -32.63 -58.43
CA LYS A 117 -5.87 -33.23 -59.03
C LYS A 117 -5.55 -34.06 -60.29
N SER A 118 -4.52 -33.69 -61.05
CA SER A 118 -4.07 -34.43 -62.24
C SER A 118 -3.48 -35.81 -61.90
N LYS A 119 -2.73 -35.91 -60.79
CA LYS A 119 -2.09 -37.17 -60.37
C LYS A 119 -3.04 -38.23 -59.81
N ASN A 120 -4.23 -37.84 -59.34
CA ASN A 120 -5.17 -38.76 -58.67
C ASN A 120 -6.22 -39.36 -59.63
N LYS A 121 -6.03 -39.21 -60.95
CA LYS A 121 -6.99 -39.64 -61.99
C LYS A 121 -6.40 -40.71 -62.93
N LYS A 122 -5.35 -41.41 -62.51
CA LYS A 122 -4.77 -42.56 -63.20
C LYS A 122 -4.84 -43.79 -62.31
#